data_AF-A0A933GJD3-F1
#
_entry.id   AF-A0A933GJD3-F1
#
_cell.length_a   1.000
_cell.length_b   1.000
_cell.length_c   1.000
_cell.angle_alpha   90.00
_cell.angle_beta   90.00
_cell.angle_gamma   90.00
#
_symmetry.space_group_name_H-M   'P 1'
#
loop_
_entity.id
_entity.type
_entity.pdbx_description
1 polymer ?
#
loop_
_entity_poly.entity_id
_entity_poly.type
_entity_poly.pdbx_seq_one_letter_code
_entity_poly.pdbx_strand_id
1 'polypeptide(L)'
;MPLEGASDIFTIGDVATYLRLPISTVYRLAERREIPGHKVGRQWRFQRGVIDEWLRRRSEARLTTILVVDDEPQVRTLLADVLEGPGRQILQAANGIEAVRWATSTPLDLVVLDLLMPEMDGVETFRRIHTARPDLPVVIITGYPESDLMLKVLEIGPFTVLQKPLDVQKFRKVVDLIIRT
;
A
#
# COMPACT_ATOMS: atom_id res chain seq x y z
N MET A 1 -3.22 -16.46 -40.34
CA MET A 1 -3.11 -15.38 -39.34
C MET A 1 -1.63 -15.11 -39.11
N PRO A 2 -1.05 -13.98 -39.52
CA PRO A 2 0.35 -13.70 -39.20
C PRO A 2 0.40 -12.70 -38.01
N LEU A 3 1.28 -12.78 -37.00
CA LEU A 3 2.65 -13.33 -36.86
C LEU A 3 2.87 -13.78 -35.38
N GLU A 4 3.46 -14.96 -35.12
CA GLU A 4 4.87 -15.18 -34.70
C GLU A 4 5.28 -14.58 -33.34
N GLY A 5 5.99 -15.38 -32.53
CA GLY A 5 6.48 -15.06 -31.19
C GLY A 5 7.42 -13.87 -31.12
N ALA A 6 6.86 -12.67 -30.94
CA ALA A 6 7.59 -11.45 -30.68
C ALA A 6 8.03 -11.38 -29.20
N SER A 7 9.12 -12.10 -28.89
CA SER A 7 10.09 -11.81 -27.83
C SER A 7 9.56 -11.22 -26.50
N ASP A 8 9.36 -12.07 -25.49
CA ASP A 8 9.27 -11.71 -24.06
C ASP A 8 10.57 -11.08 -23.48
N ILE A 9 11.49 -10.65 -24.35
CA ILE A 9 12.82 -10.17 -23.99
C ILE A 9 12.89 -8.65 -24.16
N PHE A 10 13.13 -7.97 -23.04
CA PHE A 10 13.36 -6.55 -22.91
C PHE A 10 14.85 -6.17 -23.03
N THR A 11 15.10 -5.00 -23.60
CA THR A 11 16.37 -4.28 -23.47
C THR A 11 16.40 -3.47 -22.17
N ILE A 12 17.54 -2.83 -21.85
CA ILE A 12 17.60 -1.89 -20.72
C ILE A 12 16.58 -0.76 -20.87
N GLY A 13 16.37 -0.24 -22.08
CA GLY A 13 15.42 0.84 -22.33
C GLY A 13 13.99 0.42 -22.04
N ASP A 14 13.64 -0.81 -22.43
CA ASP A 14 12.32 -1.38 -22.16
C ASP A 14 12.10 -1.58 -20.66
N VAL A 15 13.08 -2.14 -19.95
CA VAL A 15 13.02 -2.29 -18.48
C VAL A 15 12.94 -0.93 -17.77
N ALA A 16 13.72 0.05 -18.20
CA ALA A 16 13.70 1.41 -17.63
C ALA A 16 12.31 2.03 -17.74
N THR A 17 11.68 1.88 -18.92
CA THR A 17 10.31 2.33 -19.16
C THR A 17 9.32 1.54 -18.30
N TYR A 18 9.46 0.21 -18.26
CA TYR A 18 8.59 -0.69 -17.51
C TYR A 18 8.61 -0.41 -16.00
N LEU A 19 9.80 -0.19 -15.43
CA LEU A 19 10.00 0.11 -14.00
C LEU A 19 9.84 1.60 -13.65
N ARG A 20 9.65 2.47 -14.64
CA ARG A 20 9.68 3.94 -14.50
C ARG A 20 10.94 4.44 -13.80
N LEU A 21 12.10 3.89 -14.18
CA LEU A 21 13.41 4.24 -13.65
C LEU A 21 14.31 4.83 -14.73
N PRO A 22 15.29 5.70 -14.38
CA PRO A 22 16.33 6.10 -15.33
C PRO A 22 17.11 4.89 -15.87
N ILE A 23 17.45 4.92 -17.16
CA ILE A 23 18.26 3.88 -17.84
C ILE A 23 19.55 3.58 -17.07
N SER A 24 20.21 4.62 -16.53
CA SER A 24 21.44 4.49 -15.75
C SER A 24 21.25 3.68 -14.45
N THR A 25 20.08 3.79 -13.81
CA THR A 25 19.74 3.00 -12.62
C THR A 25 19.54 1.53 -13.00
N VAL A 26 18.81 1.24 -14.07
CA VAL A 26 18.62 -0.15 -14.55
C VAL A 26 19.95 -0.77 -14.94
N TYR A 27 20.83 -0.02 -15.63
CA TYR A 27 22.17 -0.48 -15.96
C TYR A 27 22.99 -0.84 -14.71
N ARG A 28 22.98 0.04 -13.69
CA ARG A 28 23.67 -0.20 -12.41
C ARG A 28 23.13 -1.44 -11.69
N LEU A 29 21.82 -1.62 -11.66
CA LEU A 29 21.19 -2.80 -11.07
C LEU A 29 21.63 -4.08 -11.80
N ALA A 30 21.68 -4.04 -13.14
CA ALA A 30 22.05 -5.20 -13.95
C ALA A 30 23.52 -5.59 -13.74
N GLU A 31 24.43 -4.61 -13.78
CA GLU A 31 25.86 -4.85 -13.54
C GLU A 31 26.14 -5.39 -12.12
N ARG A 32 25.36 -4.96 -11.12
CA ARG A 32 25.43 -5.47 -9.74
C ARG A 32 24.70 -6.79 -9.51
N ARG A 33 24.04 -7.34 -10.54
CA ARG A 33 23.19 -8.54 -10.46
C ARG A 33 22.02 -8.39 -9.47
N GLU A 34 21.57 -7.16 -9.24
CA GLU A 34 20.44 -6.85 -8.37
C GLU A 34 19.10 -6.99 -9.10
N ILE A 35 19.10 -6.95 -10.43
CA ILE A 35 17.95 -7.23 -11.31
C ILE A 35 18.31 -8.40 -12.24
N PRO A 36 17.42 -9.39 -12.44
CA PRO A 36 17.74 -10.58 -13.21
C PRO A 36 17.74 -10.26 -14.71
N GLY A 37 18.94 -10.19 -15.26
CA GLY A 37 19.19 -10.04 -16.69
C GLY A 37 20.39 -10.88 -17.11
N HIS A 38 20.51 -11.10 -18.42
CA HIS A 38 21.64 -11.77 -19.02
C HIS A 38 22.27 -10.87 -20.09
N LYS A 39 23.59 -10.97 -20.24
CA LYS A 39 24.35 -10.18 -21.22
C LYS A 39 24.54 -11.02 -22.47
N VAL A 40 23.98 -10.57 -23.59
CA VAL A 40 24.16 -11.17 -24.92
C VAL A 40 25.07 -10.25 -25.72
N GLY A 41 26.33 -10.67 -25.88
CA GLY A 41 27.38 -9.81 -26.41
C GLY A 41 27.60 -8.57 -25.55
N ARG A 42 27.38 -7.38 -26.11
CA ARG A 42 27.54 -6.08 -25.39
C ARG A 42 26.23 -5.56 -24.80
N GLN A 43 25.11 -6.24 -25.02
CA GLN A 43 23.80 -5.73 -24.66
C GLN A 43 23.15 -6.60 -23.59
N TRP A 44 22.46 -5.94 -22.67
CA TRP A 44 21.64 -6.60 -21.66
C TRP A 44 20.28 -7.01 -22.23
N ARG A 45 19.78 -8.15 -21.76
CA ARG A 45 18.50 -8.75 -22.12
C ARG A 45 17.82 -9.24 -20.84
N PHE A 46 16.52 -8.97 -20.73
CA PHE A 46 15.72 -9.28 -19.56
C PHE A 46 14.45 -9.97 -20.01
N GLN A 47 14.08 -11.09 -19.41
CA GLN A 47 12.79 -11.70 -19.71
C GLN A 47 11.71 -11.02 -18.87
N ARG A 48 10.62 -10.57 -19.48
CA ARG A 48 9.52 -9.89 -18.78
C ARG A 48 9.02 -10.71 -17.58
N GLY A 49 8.68 -11.98 -17.80
CA GLY A 49 8.18 -12.84 -16.71
C GLY A 49 9.15 -12.98 -15.53
N VAL A 50 10.46 -12.96 -15.79
CA VAL A 50 11.49 -13.01 -14.74
C VAL A 50 11.62 -11.67 -14.01
N ILE A 51 11.47 -10.54 -14.71
CA ILE A 51 11.38 -9.22 -14.09
C ILE A 51 10.13 -9.13 -13.20
N ASP A 52 8.99 -9.63 -13.68
CA ASP A 52 7.73 -9.63 -12.92
C ASP A 52 7.84 -10.46 -11.65
N GLU A 53 8.45 -11.66 -11.73
CA GLU A 53 8.70 -12.51 -10.58
C GLU A 53 9.72 -11.87 -9.60
N TRP A 54 10.72 -11.18 -10.11
CA TRP A 54 11.69 -10.45 -9.27
C TRP A 54 11.07 -9.25 -8.56
N LEU A 55 10.20 -8.49 -9.23
CA LEU A 55 9.43 -7.42 -8.62
C LEU A 55 8.56 -7.96 -7.50
N ARG A 56 7.85 -9.07 -7.77
CA ARG A 56 6.99 -9.74 -6.79
C ARG A 56 7.79 -10.21 -5.56
N ARG A 57 8.93 -10.86 -5.76
CA ARG A 57 9.80 -11.29 -4.66
C ARG A 57 10.37 -10.13 -3.86
N ARG A 58 10.70 -9.00 -4.51
CA ARG A 58 11.14 -7.79 -3.82
C ARG A 58 10.02 -7.10 -3.05
N SER A 59 8.79 -7.11 -3.55
CA SER A 59 7.63 -6.60 -2.80
C SER A 59 7.30 -7.50 -1.62
N GLU A 60 7.41 -8.82 -1.76
CA GLU A 60 7.25 -9.80 -0.66
C GLU A 60 8.33 -9.66 0.42
N ALA A 61 9.55 -9.26 0.04
CA ALA A 61 10.64 -8.96 0.98
C ALA A 61 10.44 -7.63 1.72
N ARG A 62 9.57 -6.73 1.24
CA ARG A 62 9.21 -5.51 1.94
C ARG A 62 8.06 -5.82 2.89
N LEU A 63 8.22 -5.43 4.16
CA LEU A 63 7.11 -5.52 5.12
C LEU A 63 5.93 -4.67 4.65
N THR A 64 4.74 -5.26 4.62
CA THR A 64 3.50 -4.52 4.47
C THR A 64 3.30 -3.61 5.68
N THR A 65 3.36 -2.31 5.48
CA THR A 65 3.26 -1.32 6.53
C THR A 65 1.83 -0.81 6.66
N ILE A 66 1.17 -1.12 7.77
CA ILE A 66 -0.21 -0.73 8.05
C ILE A 66 -0.21 0.30 9.17
N LEU A 67 -0.94 1.40 9.00
CA LEU A 67 -1.13 2.40 10.05
C LEU A 67 -2.50 2.22 10.71
N VAL A 68 -2.53 2.08 12.04
CA VAL A 68 -3.77 2.09 12.84
C VAL A 68 -3.91 3.44 13.53
N VAL A 69 -5.05 4.09 13.33
CA VAL A 69 -5.38 5.42 13.86
C VAL A 69 -6.66 5.34 14.66
N ASP A 70 -6.55 5.59 15.96
CA ASP A 70 -7.66 5.58 16.91
C ASP A 70 -7.18 6.36 18.15
N ASP A 71 -8.01 7.19 18.77
CA ASP A 71 -7.60 7.97 19.95
C ASP A 71 -7.60 7.13 21.23
N GLU A 72 -8.41 6.06 21.28
CA GLU A 72 -8.48 5.15 22.40
C GLU A 72 -7.29 4.16 22.36
N PRO A 73 -6.32 4.26 23.30
CA PRO A 73 -5.10 3.46 23.25
C PRO A 73 -5.35 1.94 23.32
N GLN A 74 -6.43 1.54 24.00
CA GLN A 74 -6.82 0.13 24.13
C GLN A 74 -7.35 -0.42 22.80
N VAL A 75 -8.19 0.34 22.11
CA VAL A 75 -8.72 -0.05 20.79
C VAL A 75 -7.59 -0.06 19.76
N ARG A 76 -6.76 0.99 19.74
CA ARG A 76 -5.60 1.09 18.85
C ARG A 76 -4.66 -0.10 18.99
N THR A 77 -4.33 -0.48 20.23
CA THR A 77 -3.46 -1.62 20.53
C THR A 77 -4.11 -2.95 20.13
N LEU A 78 -5.38 -3.15 20.48
CA LEU A 78 -6.12 -4.35 20.08
C LEU A 78 -6.15 -4.54 18.55
N LEU A 79 -6.44 -3.47 17.81
CA LEU A 79 -6.45 -3.52 16.35
C LEU A 79 -5.07 -3.81 15.78
N ALA A 80 -4.02 -3.24 16.39
CA ALA A 80 -2.65 -3.52 15.99
C ALA A 80 -2.31 -5.00 16.19
N ASP A 81 -2.58 -5.56 17.38
CA ASP A 81 -2.32 -6.96 17.73
C ASP A 81 -3.06 -7.93 16.79
N VAL A 82 -4.30 -7.61 16.40
CA VAL A 82 -5.09 -8.41 15.45
C VAL A 82 -4.44 -8.47 14.06
N LEU A 83 -3.79 -7.38 13.65
CA LEU A 83 -3.15 -7.27 12.33
C LEU A 83 -1.72 -7.77 12.30
N GLU A 84 -1.08 -7.92 13.46
CA GLU A 84 0.25 -8.50 13.56
C GLU A 84 0.34 -9.87 12.87
N GLY A 85 1.52 -10.11 12.30
CA GLY A 85 1.80 -11.32 11.55
C GLY A 85 3.07 -11.21 10.73
N PRO A 86 3.55 -12.33 10.18
CA PRO A 86 4.74 -12.36 9.34
C PRO A 86 4.56 -11.44 8.13
N GLY A 87 5.62 -10.71 7.79
CA GLY A 87 5.63 -9.80 6.64
C GLY A 87 4.86 -8.49 6.86
N ARG A 88 4.43 -8.18 8.10
CA ARG A 88 3.72 -6.93 8.41
C ARG A 88 4.48 -6.08 9.41
N GLN A 89 4.37 -4.78 9.22
CA GLN A 89 4.80 -3.76 10.17
C GLN A 89 3.57 -2.93 10.54
N ILE A 90 3.22 -2.89 11.82
CA ILE A 90 2.09 -2.08 12.29
C ILE A 90 2.63 -0.80 12.91
N LEU A 91 2.19 0.33 12.38
CA LEU A 91 2.41 1.66 12.94
C LEU A 91 1.13 2.11 13.62
N GLN A 92 1.28 2.95 14.64
CA GLN A 92 0.15 3.47 15.41
C GLN A 92 0.20 5.00 15.44
N ALA A 93 -0.96 5.63 15.38
CA ALA A 93 -1.15 7.06 15.58
C ALA A 93 -2.32 7.30 16.54
N ALA A 94 -2.11 8.18 17.52
CA ALA A 94 -3.15 8.51 18.50
C ALA A 94 -4.12 9.60 18.03
N ASN A 95 -3.81 10.28 16.92
CA ASN A 95 -4.66 11.33 16.37
C ASN A 95 -4.40 11.54 14.87
N GLY A 96 -5.25 12.35 14.24
CA GLY A 96 -5.15 12.70 12.82
C GLY A 96 -3.84 13.40 12.44
N ILE A 97 -3.24 14.18 13.34
CA ILE A 97 -1.99 14.91 13.06
C ILE A 97 -0.82 13.94 12.93
N GLU A 98 -0.73 12.95 13.82
CA GLU A 98 0.24 11.86 13.71
C GLU A 98 -0.02 11.00 12.47
N ALA A 99 -1.30 10.70 12.18
CA ALA A 99 -1.66 9.90 11.02
C ALA A 99 -1.24 10.55 9.69
N VAL A 100 -1.49 11.85 9.53
CA VAL A 100 -1.06 12.61 8.34
C VAL A 100 0.46 12.68 8.25
N ARG A 101 1.17 12.83 9.38
CA ARG A 101 2.65 12.79 9.40
C ARG A 101 3.17 11.44 8.92
N TRP A 102 2.61 10.34 9.40
CA TRP A 102 2.97 9.01 8.92
C TRP A 102 2.67 8.82 7.43
N ALA A 103 1.47 9.22 6.99
CA ALA A 103 1.05 9.06 5.60
C ALA A 103 1.93 9.81 4.59
N THR A 104 2.48 10.95 4.98
CA THR A 104 3.34 11.79 4.12
C THR A 104 4.82 11.41 4.17
N SER A 105 5.30 10.82 5.27
CA SER A 105 6.72 10.51 5.47
C SER A 105 7.09 9.05 5.26
N THR A 106 6.11 8.14 5.28
CA THR A 106 6.35 6.69 5.31
C THR A 106 5.55 5.98 4.22
N PRO A 107 6.15 5.03 3.48
CA PRO A 107 5.44 4.23 2.47
C PRO A 107 4.51 3.20 3.14
N LEU A 108 3.29 3.63 3.45
CA LEU A 108 2.23 2.77 3.99
C LEU A 108 1.52 2.05 2.84
N ASP A 109 1.03 0.85 3.13
CA ASP A 109 0.23 0.04 2.21
C ASP A 109 -1.26 0.07 2.58
N LEU A 110 -1.59 0.46 3.82
CA LEU A 110 -2.96 0.58 4.31
C LEU A 110 -3.04 1.55 5.50
N VAL A 111 -4.16 2.27 5.60
CA VAL A 111 -4.57 2.98 6.82
C VAL A 111 -5.87 2.39 7.35
N VAL A 112 -5.91 2.11 8.65
CA VAL A 112 -7.12 1.80 9.41
C VAL A 112 -7.41 3.01 10.28
N LEU A 113 -8.57 3.65 10.10
CA LEU A 113 -8.91 4.95 10.66
C LEU A 113 -10.25 4.91 11.39
N ASP A 114 -10.26 5.27 12.68
CA ASP A 114 -11.51 5.65 13.36
C ASP A 114 -11.98 7.04 12.91
N LEU A 115 -13.27 7.19 12.64
CA LEU A 115 -13.86 8.50 12.35
C LEU A 115 -14.15 9.33 13.61
N LEU A 116 -14.43 8.67 14.73
CA LEU A 116 -14.87 9.33 15.94
C LEU A 116 -13.66 9.64 16.84
N MET A 117 -12.90 10.68 16.50
CA MET A 117 -11.79 11.17 17.33
C MET A 117 -12.03 12.63 17.80
N PRO A 118 -11.70 12.99 19.05
CA PRO A 118 -11.99 14.30 19.64
C PRO A 118 -11.02 15.43 19.22
N GLU A 119 -9.77 15.15 18.85
CA GLU A 119 -8.75 16.18 18.58
C GLU A 119 -8.75 16.68 17.12
N MET A 120 -8.88 15.77 16.16
CA MET A 120 -8.98 16.06 14.73
C MET A 120 -10.01 15.13 14.13
N ASP A 121 -11.02 15.72 13.48
CA ASP A 121 -12.09 14.98 12.82
C ASP A 121 -11.51 13.92 11.88
N GLY A 122 -11.91 12.65 12.04
CA GLY A 122 -11.45 11.56 11.19
C GLY A 122 -11.75 11.81 9.71
N VAL A 123 -12.79 12.59 9.39
CA VAL A 123 -13.09 13.03 8.02
C VAL A 123 -11.98 13.92 7.45
N GLU A 124 -11.51 14.90 8.22
CA GLU A 124 -10.41 15.78 7.81
C GLU A 124 -9.09 15.02 7.71
N THR A 125 -8.87 14.07 8.62
CA THR A 125 -7.73 13.15 8.56
C THR A 125 -7.74 12.37 7.25
N PHE A 126 -8.87 11.74 6.90
CA PHE A 126 -9.02 11.03 5.64
C PHE A 126 -8.79 11.94 4.44
N ARG A 127 -9.38 13.15 4.42
CA ARG A 127 -9.18 14.15 3.36
C ARG A 127 -7.71 14.44 3.10
N ARG A 128 -6.94 14.70 4.15
CA ARG A 128 -5.51 15.02 4.04
C ARG A 128 -4.69 13.82 3.57
N ILE A 129 -4.97 12.64 4.11
CA ILE A 129 -4.30 11.40 3.68
C ILE A 129 -4.58 11.14 2.20
N HIS A 130 -5.85 11.20 1.78
CA HIS A 130 -6.25 10.96 0.39
C HIS A 130 -5.68 12.01 -0.57
N THR A 131 -5.65 13.29 -0.17
CA THR A 131 -5.03 14.36 -0.98
C THR A 131 -3.53 14.13 -1.19
N ALA A 132 -2.82 13.67 -0.14
CA ALA A 132 -1.40 13.39 -0.23
C ALA A 132 -1.08 12.08 -0.98
N ARG A 133 -1.93 11.06 -0.83
CA ARG A 133 -1.81 9.75 -1.46
C ARG A 133 -3.18 9.20 -1.90
N PRO A 134 -3.64 9.58 -3.11
CA PRO A 134 -4.94 9.15 -3.61
C PRO A 134 -5.09 7.63 -3.74
N ASP A 135 -3.98 6.95 -4.02
CA ASP A 135 -3.93 5.49 -4.22
C ASP A 135 -3.79 4.69 -2.91
N LEU A 136 -3.62 5.36 -1.76
CA LEU A 136 -3.47 4.67 -0.47
C LEU A 136 -4.83 4.13 0.01
N PRO A 137 -5.00 2.81 0.17
CA PRO A 137 -6.24 2.26 0.69
C PRO A 137 -6.49 2.73 2.13
N VAL A 138 -7.75 3.04 2.43
CA VAL A 138 -8.21 3.40 3.77
C VAL A 138 -9.39 2.53 4.16
N VAL A 139 -9.28 1.88 5.32
CA VAL A 139 -10.37 1.20 6.02
C VAL A 139 -10.84 2.10 7.15
N ILE A 140 -12.09 2.52 7.07
CA ILE A 140 -12.73 3.33 8.07
C ILE A 140 -13.49 2.43 9.05
N ILE A 141 -13.27 2.65 10.34
CA ILE A 141 -14.02 2.01 11.41
C ILE A 141 -14.96 3.05 12.02
N THR A 142 -16.25 2.74 12.16
CA THR A 142 -17.22 3.67 12.76
C THR A 142 -18.39 2.94 13.43
N GLY A 143 -18.94 3.51 14.50
CA GLY A 143 -20.21 3.05 15.10
C GLY A 143 -21.46 3.52 14.35
N TYR A 144 -21.35 4.57 13.53
CA TYR A 144 -22.48 5.23 12.87
C TYR A 144 -22.25 5.35 11.35
N PRO A 145 -22.37 4.24 10.59
CA PRO A 145 -22.12 4.25 9.15
C PRO A 145 -23.16 5.06 8.35
N GLU A 146 -24.31 5.38 8.94
CA GLU A 146 -25.40 6.15 8.33
C GLU A 146 -25.40 7.64 8.75
N SER A 147 -24.30 8.13 9.31
CA SER A 147 -24.19 9.51 9.80
C SER A 147 -23.84 10.52 8.69
N ASP A 148 -24.16 11.80 8.93
CA ASP A 148 -23.72 12.92 8.07
C ASP A 148 -22.20 13.00 7.91
N LEU A 149 -21.44 12.48 8.89
CA LEU A 149 -19.99 12.33 8.79
C LEU A 149 -19.62 11.39 7.64
N MET A 150 -20.31 10.26 7.49
CA MET A 150 -20.04 9.32 6.40
C MET A 150 -20.33 9.92 5.02
N LEU A 151 -21.38 10.76 4.91
CA LEU A 151 -21.67 11.49 3.67
C LEU A 151 -20.49 12.36 3.24
N LYS A 152 -19.85 13.06 4.18
CA LYS A 152 -18.64 13.87 3.90
C LYS A 152 -17.43 13.03 3.49
N VAL A 153 -17.32 11.79 3.98
CA VAL A 153 -16.25 10.87 3.59
C VAL A 153 -16.45 10.38 2.15
N LEU A 154 -17.70 10.06 1.77
CA LEU A 154 -18.06 9.66 0.41
C LEU A 154 -17.68 10.69 -0.66
N GLU A 155 -17.71 11.98 -0.31
CA GLU A 155 -17.31 13.06 -1.22
C GLU A 155 -15.78 13.15 -1.45
N ILE A 156 -14.97 12.53 -0.59
CA ILE A 156 -13.51 12.67 -0.63
C ILE A 156 -12.87 11.66 -1.59
N GLY A 157 -13.24 10.38 -1.50
CA GLY A 157 -12.56 9.33 -2.26
C GLY A 157 -12.96 7.92 -1.84
N PRO A 158 -12.36 6.89 -2.46
CA PRO A 158 -12.66 5.50 -2.15
C PRO A 158 -12.15 5.10 -0.76
N PHE A 159 -12.97 4.32 -0.05
CA PHE A 159 -12.62 3.70 1.23
C PHE A 159 -13.41 2.41 1.41
N THR A 160 -12.98 1.60 2.37
CA THR A 160 -13.76 0.45 2.88
C THR A 160 -14.28 0.79 4.26
N VAL A 161 -15.55 0.47 4.58
CA VAL A 161 -16.13 0.73 5.91
C VAL A 161 -16.33 -0.56 6.70
N LEU A 162 -16.01 -0.51 7.99
CA LEU A 162 -16.32 -1.54 8.98
C LEU A 162 -17.07 -0.92 10.15
N GLN A 163 -18.21 -1.53 10.49
CA GLN A 163 -19.06 -1.05 11.57
C GLN A 163 -18.62 -1.60 12.93
N LYS A 164 -18.59 -0.75 13.97
CA LYS A 164 -18.46 -1.16 15.37
C LYS A 164 -19.81 -1.73 15.87
N PRO A 165 -19.85 -2.80 16.70
CA PRO A 165 -18.72 -3.53 17.25
C PRO A 165 -18.02 -4.39 16.20
N LEU A 166 -16.68 -4.37 16.22
CA LEU A 166 -15.85 -5.00 15.20
C LEU A 166 -15.71 -6.51 15.45
N ASP A 167 -16.10 -7.33 14.49
CA ASP A 167 -15.70 -8.74 14.47
C ASP A 167 -14.23 -8.84 14.02
N VAL A 168 -13.38 -9.35 14.91
CA VAL A 168 -11.93 -9.50 14.71
C VAL A 168 -11.59 -10.35 13.47
N GLN A 169 -12.34 -11.43 13.23
CA GLN A 169 -12.11 -12.31 12.08
C GLN A 169 -12.53 -11.62 10.78
N LYS A 170 -13.65 -10.89 10.80
CA LYS A 170 -14.09 -10.10 9.66
C LYS A 170 -13.09 -8.98 9.33
N PHE A 171 -12.63 -8.25 10.33
CA PHE A 171 -11.63 -7.19 10.16
C PHE A 171 -10.34 -7.71 9.52
N ARG A 172 -9.76 -8.77 10.09
CA ARG A 172 -8.54 -9.37 9.55
C ARG A 172 -8.73 -9.83 8.11
N LYS A 173 -9.85 -10.48 7.78
CA LYS A 173 -10.15 -10.91 6.40
C LYS A 173 -10.25 -9.75 5.42
N VAL A 174 -10.89 -8.65 5.81
CA VAL A 174 -11.01 -7.46 4.95
C VAL A 174 -9.64 -6.83 4.70
N VAL A 175 -8.83 -6.67 5.75
CA VAL A 175 -7.46 -6.15 5.63
C VAL A 175 -6.60 -7.05 4.74
N ASP A 176 -6.68 -8.38 4.93
CA ASP A 176 -5.96 -9.35 4.11
C ASP A 176 -6.35 -9.29 2.63
N LEU A 177 -7.61 -8.98 2.30
CA LEU A 177 -8.08 -8.85 0.93
C LEU A 177 -7.52 -7.59 0.26
N ILE A 178 -7.49 -6.47 0.99
CA ILE A 178 -7.01 -5.18 0.47
C ILE A 178 -5.51 -5.23 0.18
N ILE A 179 -4.71 -5.80 1.09
CA ILE A 179 -3.25 -5.87 0.95
C ILE A 179 -2.80 -6.79 -0.19
N ARG A 180 -3.65 -7.73 -0.63
CA ARG A 180 -3.35 -8.67 -1.72
C ARG A 180 -3.66 -8.14 -3.13
N THR A 181 -4.31 -6.98 -3.22
CA THR A 181 -4.78 -6.37 -4.48
C THR A 181 -3.78 -5.34 -4.96
#